data_AF-A0A090RQ38-F1
#
_entry.id   AF-A0A090RQ38-F1
#
_cell.length_a   1.000
_cell.length_b   1.000
_cell.length_c   1.000
_cell.angle_alpha   90.00
_cell.angle_beta   90.00
_cell.angle_gamma   90.00
#
_symmetry.space_group_name_H-M   'P 1'
#
loop_
_entity.id
_entity.type
_entity.pdbx_description
1 polymer ?
#
loop_
_entity_poly.entity_id
_entity_poly.type
_entity_poly.pdbx_seq_one_letter_code
_entity_poly.pdbx_strand_id
1 'polypeptide(L)'
;MRINTLLLIMLSLVGMSCAAANERDNTKINVGITLQPYYSYVSAVVGDRANIIPLVDPGFNPHNYLPQPKDMQRLEQMDVIVVNGIGHDDFAMKVISAAQRDDLIVIKANKDVPYSLR
;
A
#
# COMPACT_ATOMS: atom_id res chain seq x y z
N MET A 1 46.75 -31.61 -19.83
CA MET A 1 46.12 -31.19 -18.56
C MET A 1 45.85 -29.68 -18.43
N ARG A 2 46.37 -28.78 -19.29
CA ARG A 2 46.13 -27.32 -19.14
C ARG A 2 44.85 -26.81 -19.84
N ILE A 3 44.46 -27.43 -20.95
CA ILE A 3 43.29 -27.03 -21.75
C ILE A 3 41.94 -27.46 -21.15
N ASN A 4 41.84 -28.69 -20.61
CA ASN A 4 40.60 -29.12 -19.94
C ASN A 4 40.29 -28.27 -18.70
N THR A 5 41.31 -27.83 -17.96
CA THR A 5 41.14 -26.95 -16.79
C THR A 5 40.63 -25.57 -17.19
N LEU A 6 41.10 -25.02 -18.31
CA LEU A 6 40.61 -23.74 -18.86
C LEU A 6 39.16 -23.84 -19.34
N LEU A 7 38.77 -24.95 -19.96
CA LEU A 7 37.40 -25.18 -20.42
C LEU A 7 36.40 -25.32 -19.26
N LEU A 8 36.82 -25.95 -18.16
CA LEU A 8 36.02 -26.11 -16.93
C LEU A 8 35.79 -24.78 -16.19
N ILE A 9 36.76 -23.87 -16.21
CA ILE A 9 36.64 -22.53 -15.61
C ILE A 9 35.73 -21.62 -16.46
N MET A 10 35.80 -21.73 -17.78
CA MET A 10 34.90 -20.99 -18.68
C MET A 10 33.44 -21.43 -18.54
N LEU A 11 33.20 -22.74 -18.33
CA LEU A 11 31.86 -23.29 -18.12
C LEU A 11 31.25 -22.89 -16.76
N SER A 12 32.07 -22.71 -15.71
CA SER A 12 31.59 -22.27 -14.41
C SER A 12 31.27 -20.76 -14.35
N LEU A 13 31.93 -19.93 -15.16
CA LEU A 13 31.62 -18.50 -15.25
C LEU A 13 30.29 -18.20 -15.96
N VAL A 14 29.89 -19.02 -16.94
CA VAL A 14 28.62 -18.82 -17.67
C VAL A 14 27.40 -19.19 -16.81
N GLY A 15 27.54 -20.15 -15.88
CA GLY A 15 26.46 -20.55 -14.97
C GLY A 15 26.08 -19.51 -13.91
N MET A 16 26.98 -18.61 -13.55
CA MET A 16 26.75 -17.60 -12.51
C MET A 16 25.95 -16.38 -13.00
N SER A 17 25.91 -16.16 -14.32
CA SER A 17 25.35 -14.91 -14.90
C SER A 17 23.82 -14.88 -14.97
N CYS A 18 23.13 -16.01 -14.79
CA CYS A 18 21.67 -16.06 -14.76
C CYS A 18 21.04 -16.00 -13.35
N ALA A 19 21.82 -16.10 -12.29
CA ALA A 19 21.30 -16.13 -10.92
C ALA A 19 21.11 -14.73 -10.29
N ALA A 20 21.65 -13.68 -10.90
CA ALA A 20 21.67 -12.32 -10.34
C ALA A 20 20.51 -11.42 -10.80
N ALA A 21 19.57 -11.91 -11.62
CA ALA A 21 18.58 -11.06 -12.29
C ALA A 21 17.20 -10.98 -11.59
N ASN A 22 17.09 -11.34 -10.31
CA ASN A 22 15.79 -11.35 -9.63
C ASN A 22 15.80 -10.67 -8.25
N GLU A 23 16.67 -9.69 -8.06
CA GLU A 23 16.39 -8.65 -7.06
C GLU A 23 15.32 -7.74 -7.64
N ARG A 24 14.06 -8.21 -7.59
CA ARG A 24 12.91 -7.31 -7.70
C ARG A 24 13.06 -6.35 -6.53
N ASP A 25 13.22 -5.07 -6.83
CA ASP A 25 13.13 -3.98 -5.88
C ASP A 25 11.83 -4.20 -5.08
N ASN A 26 11.97 -4.78 -3.88
CA ASN A 26 10.86 -5.35 -3.11
C ASN A 26 10.21 -4.26 -2.24
N THR A 27 10.24 -3.03 -2.74
CA THR A 27 9.63 -1.88 -2.09
C THR A 27 8.12 -2.00 -2.28
N LYS A 28 7.47 -2.60 -1.28
CA LYS A 28 6.01 -2.77 -1.25
C LYS A 28 5.34 -1.40 -1.12
N ILE A 29 4.27 -1.21 -1.89
CA ILE A 29 3.42 -0.02 -1.82
C ILE A 29 2.73 0.00 -0.44
N ASN A 30 2.61 1.18 0.15
CA ASN A 30 1.87 1.39 1.40
C ASN A 30 0.45 1.86 1.10
N VAL A 31 -0.52 0.98 1.34
CA VAL A 31 -1.95 1.21 1.13
C VAL A 31 -2.64 1.55 2.43
N GLY A 32 -3.09 2.80 2.55
CA GLY A 32 -3.95 3.30 3.60
C GLY A 32 -5.37 2.74 3.53
N ILE A 33 -5.97 2.47 4.69
CA ILE A 33 -7.40 2.18 4.82
C ILE A 33 -8.03 3.01 5.94
N THR A 34 -9.29 3.39 5.78
CA THR A 34 -10.03 4.19 6.76
C THR A 34 -10.88 3.36 7.72
N LEU A 35 -11.52 2.29 7.23
CA LEU A 35 -12.41 1.43 8.01
C LEU A 35 -12.04 -0.05 7.85
N GLN A 36 -12.32 -0.84 8.88
CA GLN A 36 -11.97 -2.28 8.92
C GLN A 36 -12.48 -3.10 7.71
N PRO A 37 -13.69 -2.89 7.15
CA PRO A 37 -14.10 -3.62 5.95
C PRO A 37 -13.13 -3.44 4.77
N TYR A 38 -12.54 -2.25 4.61
CA TYR A 38 -11.58 -1.98 3.53
C TYR A 38 -10.24 -2.70 3.74
N TYR A 39 -9.85 -3.00 4.98
CA TYR A 39 -8.69 -3.86 5.22
C TYR A 39 -8.88 -5.23 4.56
N SER A 40 -10.05 -5.85 4.75
CA SER A 40 -10.36 -7.16 4.17
C SER A 40 -10.38 -7.12 2.64
N TYR A 41 -10.96 -6.09 2.04
CA TYR A 41 -11.03 -5.93 0.58
C TYR A 41 -9.64 -5.70 -0.02
N VAL A 42 -8.87 -4.78 0.55
CA VAL A 42 -7.52 -4.48 0.08
C VAL A 42 -6.62 -5.70 0.23
N SER A 43 -6.65 -6.38 1.38
CA SER A 43 -5.86 -7.59 1.64
C SER A 43 -6.13 -8.69 0.61
N ALA A 44 -7.40 -8.93 0.28
CA ALA A 44 -7.78 -9.90 -0.75
C ALA A 44 -7.25 -9.55 -2.15
N VAL A 45 -7.14 -8.26 -2.48
CA VAL A 45 -6.67 -7.78 -3.79
C VAL A 45 -5.14 -7.77 -3.87
N VAL A 46 -4.45 -7.27 -2.84
CA VAL A 46 -3.00 -7.02 -2.90
C VAL A 46 -2.16 -8.22 -2.49
N GLY A 47 -2.72 -9.15 -1.70
CA GLY A 47 -1.98 -10.28 -1.14
C GLY A 47 -0.74 -9.81 -0.37
N ASP A 48 0.43 -10.31 -0.74
CA ASP A 48 1.71 -9.99 -0.12
C ASP A 48 2.44 -8.80 -0.78
N ARG A 49 1.86 -8.15 -1.79
CA ARG A 49 2.54 -7.15 -2.63
C ARG A 49 2.52 -5.73 -2.08
N ALA A 50 1.73 -5.48 -1.03
CA ALA A 50 1.58 -4.18 -0.41
C ALA A 50 1.53 -4.30 1.12
N ASN A 51 1.90 -3.23 1.81
CA ASN A 51 1.64 -3.07 3.24
C ASN A 51 0.30 -2.35 3.41
N ILE A 52 -0.53 -2.81 4.34
CA ILE A 52 -1.83 -2.19 4.61
C ILE A 52 -1.74 -1.47 5.95
N ILE A 53 -1.96 -0.16 5.94
CA ILE A 53 -1.79 0.71 7.11
C ILE A 53 -3.15 1.33 7.45
N PRO A 54 -3.73 1.10 8.63
CA PRO A 54 -4.90 1.84 9.07
C PRO A 54 -4.52 3.29 9.33
N LEU A 55 -5.30 4.25 8.82
CA LEU A 55 -5.05 5.68 9.03
C LEU A 55 -5.12 6.06 10.51
N VAL A 56 -6.06 5.46 11.23
CA VAL A 56 -6.37 5.73 12.62
C VAL A 56 -6.40 4.44 13.42
N ASP A 57 -6.17 4.53 14.73
CA ASP A 57 -6.25 3.36 15.61
C ASP A 57 -7.68 2.82 15.69
N PRO A 58 -7.87 1.50 15.79
CA PRO A 58 -9.19 0.91 15.96
C PRO A 58 -9.84 1.37 17.27
N GLY A 59 -11.17 1.43 17.30
CA GLY A 59 -11.94 1.73 18.52
C GLY A 59 -12.16 3.22 18.81
N PHE A 60 -11.72 4.13 17.93
CA PHE A 60 -12.07 5.55 18.02
C PHE A 60 -13.56 5.80 17.66
N ASN A 61 -14.10 6.93 18.12
CA ASN A 61 -15.43 7.39 17.72
C ASN A 61 -15.31 8.31 16.49
N PRO A 62 -15.83 7.92 15.30
CA PRO A 62 -15.69 8.71 14.08
C PRO A 62 -16.48 10.02 14.10
N HIS A 63 -17.55 10.13 14.89
CA HIS A 63 -18.38 11.33 14.93
C HIS A 63 -17.72 12.50 15.66
N ASN A 64 -16.86 12.20 16.65
CA ASN A 64 -16.15 13.19 17.47
C ASN A 64 -14.64 13.17 17.22
N TYR A 65 -14.21 12.57 16.12
CA TYR A 65 -12.80 12.40 15.82
C TYR A 65 -12.11 13.74 15.55
N LEU A 66 -10.95 13.92 16.17
CA LEU A 66 -10.02 15.02 15.92
C LEU A 66 -8.72 14.43 15.35
N PRO A 67 -8.23 14.92 14.19
CA PRO A 67 -6.94 14.51 13.66
C PRO A 67 -5.82 14.61 14.69
N GLN A 68 -5.06 13.54 14.89
CA GLN A 68 -3.91 13.54 15.79
C GLN A 68 -2.60 13.55 14.99
N PRO A 69 -1.49 14.05 15.55
CA PRO A 69 -0.19 14.03 14.88
C PRO A 69 0.24 12.63 14.42
N LYS A 70 -0.14 11.58 15.16
CA LYS A 70 0.15 10.18 14.79
C LYS A 70 -0.53 9.75 13.49
N ASP A 71 -1.73 10.26 13.21
CA ASP A 71 -2.47 9.91 12.00
C ASP A 71 -1.87 10.61 10.78
N MET A 72 -1.32 11.81 10.98
CA MET A 72 -0.53 12.51 9.96
C MET A 72 0.75 11.74 9.62
N GLN A 73 1.48 11.27 10.64
CA GLN A 73 2.68 10.44 10.45
C GLN A 73 2.38 9.13 9.71
N ARG A 74 1.23 8.51 9.98
CA ARG A 74 0.77 7.33 9.21
C ARG A 74 0.46 7.69 7.77
N LEU A 75 -0.26 8.79 7.55
CA LEU A 75 -0.62 9.26 6.22
C LEU A 75 0.62 9.59 5.38
N GLU A 76 1.67 10.17 5.97
CA GLU A 76 2.96 10.44 5.32
C GLU A 76 3.63 9.19 4.75
N GLN A 77 3.40 8.02 5.35
CA GLN A 77 3.95 6.74 4.87
C GLN A 77 3.16 6.16 3.68
N MET A 78 1.95 6.64 3.43
CA MET A 78 1.05 6.06 2.43
C MET A 78 1.35 6.62 1.04
N ASP A 79 1.31 5.74 0.04
CA ASP A 79 1.33 6.11 -1.38
C ASP A 79 -0.10 6.28 -1.91
N VAL A 80 -1.02 5.47 -1.37
CA VAL A 80 -2.43 5.42 -1.75
C VAL A 80 -3.28 5.20 -0.51
N ILE A 81 -4.48 5.78 -0.47
CA ILE A 81 -5.47 5.54 0.58
C ILE A 81 -6.83 5.17 -0.02
N VAL A 82 -7.43 4.09 0.49
CA VAL A 82 -8.78 3.65 0.12
C VAL A 82 -9.77 4.19 1.13
N VAL A 83 -10.71 4.99 0.62
CA VAL A 83 -11.79 5.63 1.40
C VAL A 83 -13.14 5.06 0.98
N ASN A 84 -14.08 5.02 1.92
CA ASN A 84 -15.49 4.79 1.66
C ASN A 84 -16.04 5.87 0.71
N GLY A 85 -15.76 7.13 1.01
CA GLY A 85 -16.02 8.26 0.10
C GLY A 85 -17.50 8.67 -0.01
N ILE A 86 -18.38 8.13 0.86
CA ILE A 86 -19.83 8.37 0.83
C ILE A 86 -20.40 8.75 2.21
N GLY A 87 -19.53 9.21 3.12
CA GLY A 87 -19.91 9.77 4.42
C GLY A 87 -19.46 8.95 5.64
N HIS A 88 -19.15 7.66 5.49
CA HIS A 88 -18.76 6.83 6.65
C HIS A 88 -17.35 7.13 7.19
N ASP A 89 -16.53 7.83 6.41
CA ASP A 89 -15.15 8.15 6.76
C ASP A 89 -14.79 9.62 6.59
N ASP A 90 -15.74 10.52 6.85
CA ASP A 90 -15.52 11.97 6.85
C ASP A 90 -14.37 12.40 7.78
N PHE A 91 -14.12 11.64 8.86
CA PHE A 91 -12.99 11.86 9.74
C PHE A 91 -11.64 11.75 9.00
N ALA A 92 -11.51 10.78 8.08
CA ALA A 92 -10.30 10.55 7.30
C ALA A 92 -10.10 11.66 6.28
N MET A 93 -11.19 12.15 5.68
CA MET A 93 -11.14 13.29 4.75
C MET A 93 -10.57 14.54 5.41
N LYS A 94 -10.88 14.80 6.69
CA LYS A 94 -10.27 15.90 7.45
C LYS A 94 -8.75 15.74 7.61
N VAL A 95 -8.27 14.53 7.86
CA VAL A 95 -6.82 14.23 7.97
C VAL A 95 -6.13 14.42 6.61
N ILE A 96 -6.71 13.86 5.54
CA ILE A 96 -6.18 13.99 4.17
C ILE A 96 -6.10 15.46 3.76
N SER A 97 -7.16 16.23 3.97
CA SER A 97 -7.18 17.66 3.64
C SER A 97 -6.18 18.47 4.47
N ALA A 98 -5.98 18.13 5.74
CA ALA A 98 -4.99 18.79 6.60
C ALA A 98 -3.54 18.52 6.16
N ALA A 99 -3.28 17.38 5.51
CA ALA A 99 -1.95 16.99 5.09
C ALA A 99 -1.47 17.70 3.83
N GLN A 100 -2.39 18.20 3.00
CA GLN A 100 -2.07 18.92 1.76
C GLN A 100 -1.06 18.17 0.86
N ARG A 101 -1.20 16.84 0.80
CA ARG A 101 -0.36 15.96 -0.03
C ARG A 101 -0.95 15.78 -1.41
N ASP A 102 -0.37 16.46 -2.40
CA ASP A 102 -0.76 16.34 -3.81
C ASP A 102 -0.33 15.00 -4.44
N ASP A 103 0.63 14.31 -3.82
CA ASP A 103 1.18 13.03 -4.26
C ASP A 103 0.38 11.81 -3.77
N LEU A 104 -0.49 11.99 -2.77
CA LEU A 104 -1.30 10.91 -2.20
C LEU A 104 -2.45 10.53 -3.14
N ILE A 105 -2.49 9.28 -3.60
CA ILE A 105 -3.60 8.78 -4.42
C ILE A 105 -4.78 8.43 -3.51
N VAL A 106 -5.96 9.02 -3.77
CA VAL A 106 -7.19 8.72 -3.02
C VAL A 106 -8.15 7.88 -3.87
N ILE A 107 -8.41 6.64 -3.45
CA ILE A 107 -9.36 5.72 -4.11
C ILE A 107 -10.69 5.77 -3.37
N LYS A 108 -11.75 6.27 -4.03
CA LYS A 108 -13.13 6.25 -3.52
C LYS A 108 -13.79 4.92 -3.86
N ALA A 109 -13.89 4.01 -2.90
CA ALA A 109 -14.33 2.64 -3.13
C ALA A 109 -15.78 2.52 -3.64
N ASN A 110 -16.65 3.47 -3.28
CA ASN A 110 -18.05 3.46 -3.72
C ASN A 110 -18.33 4.38 -4.92
N LYS A 111 -17.31 4.83 -5.65
CA LYS A 111 -17.50 5.76 -6.79
C LYS A 111 -18.53 5.25 -7.81
N ASP A 112 -18.51 3.95 -8.08
CA ASP A 112 -19.35 3.32 -9.10
C ASP A 112 -20.47 2.44 -8.48
N VAL A 113 -20.68 2.53 -7.16
CA VAL A 113 -21.74 1.79 -6.46
C VAL A 113 -23.02 2.63 -6.51
N PRO A 114 -24.12 2.14 -7.13
CA PRO A 114 -25.37 2.88 -7.17
C PRO A 114 -25.94 3.08 -5.76
N TYR A 115 -26.21 4.33 -5.37
CA TYR A 115 -27.05 4.60 -4.21
C TYR A 115 -28.48 4.27 -4.60
N SER A 116 -29.03 3.19 -4.07
CA SER A 116 -30.46 2.94 -4.23
C SER A 116 -31.23 3.98 -3.41
N LEU A 117 -31.59 5.10 -4.05
CA LEU A 117 -32.77 5.85 -3.66
C LEU A 117 -33.98 4.99 -4.02
N ARG A 118 -34.38 4.14 -3.08
CA ARG A 118 -35.73 3.61 -2.97
C ARG A 118 -36.27 3.98 -1.60
#